data_AF-A0A1U9LEA5-F1
#
_entry.id   AF-A0A1U9LEA5-F1
#
_cell.length_a   1.000
_cell.length_b   1.000
_cell.length_c   1.000
_cell.angle_alpha   90.00
_cell.angle_beta   90.00
_cell.angle_gamma   90.00
#
_symmetry.space_group_name_H-M   'P 1'
#
loop_
_entity.id
_entity.type
_entity.pdbx_description
1 polymer ?
#
loop_
_entity_poly.entity_id
_entity_poly.type
_entity_poly.pdbx_seq_one_letter_code
_entity_poly.pdbx_strand_id
1 'polypeptide(L)'
;MSDFVMTHWPVTRFTETETETTTLAIAEETPVSFVFNSVPYAVMMASLQDLEDYAYGFSITERLVSHPSSIKAVRTEIGADGVTLFLDIAGEDFRRLLQSRRAMTGRTGCGVCGSEDLKSLHTALPSVPAMPPSLLRLSGTPSTLWPGIRH
;
A
#
# COMPACT_ATOMS: atom_id res chain seq x y z
N MET A 1 -8.67 10.48 19.30
CA MET A 1 -8.91 10.95 17.93
C MET A 1 -7.54 11.22 17.36
N SER A 2 -6.97 10.23 16.67
CA SER A 2 -5.62 10.34 16.12
C SER A 2 -5.67 11.32 14.96
N ASP A 3 -4.80 12.32 14.98
CA ASP A 3 -4.63 13.25 13.86
C ASP A 3 -4.21 12.44 12.62
N PHE A 4 -4.93 12.60 11.52
CA PHE A 4 -4.53 12.03 10.23
C PHE A 4 -3.11 12.51 9.93
N VAL A 5 -2.17 11.59 9.75
CA VAL A 5 -0.81 11.93 9.30
C VAL A 5 -0.90 12.30 7.81
N MET A 6 -1.24 13.55 7.55
CA MET A 6 -1.20 14.20 6.24
C MET A 6 0.09 14.97 6.10
N THR A 7 0.92 14.59 5.13
CA THR A 7 2.13 15.33 4.81
C THR A 7 1.77 16.45 3.84
N HIS A 8 2.21 17.67 4.12
CA HIS A 8 1.95 18.81 3.24
C HIS A 8 3.12 18.99 2.29
N TRP A 9 2.86 18.83 0.99
CA TRP A 9 3.88 18.92 -0.04
C TRP A 9 3.69 20.20 -0.88
N PRO A 10 4.74 21.00 -1.09
CA PRO A 10 4.67 22.15 -1.98
C PRO A 10 4.56 21.67 -3.43
N VAL A 11 3.58 22.20 -4.16
CA VAL A 11 3.37 21.87 -5.57
C VAL A 11 3.15 23.12 -6.40
N THR A 12 3.52 23.00 -7.66
CA THR A 12 3.17 23.99 -8.68
C THR A 12 1.98 23.46 -9.47
N ARG A 13 0.84 24.14 -9.36
CA ARG A 13 -0.36 23.84 -10.14
C ARG A 13 -0.29 24.59 -11.45
N PHE A 14 -0.39 23.86 -12.56
CA PHE A 14 -0.48 24.44 -13.90
C PHE A 14 -1.94 24.40 -14.37
N THR A 15 -2.45 25.55 -14.80
CA THR A 15 -3.75 25.69 -15.49
C THR A 15 -3.50 26.18 -16.93
N GLU A 16 -4.53 26.31 -17.75
CA GLU A 16 -4.37 26.80 -19.14
C GLU A 16 -3.80 28.23 -19.20
N THR A 17 -4.08 29.05 -18.18
CA THR A 17 -3.75 30.49 -18.18
C THR A 17 -2.76 30.89 -17.09
N GLU A 18 -2.65 30.12 -16.01
CA GLU A 18 -1.89 30.50 -14.82
C GLU A 18 -1.09 29.35 -14.22
N THR A 19 0.01 29.73 -13.56
CA THR A 19 0.84 28.83 -12.75
C THR A 19 0.81 29.35 -11.32
N GLU A 20 0.31 28.54 -10.39
CA GLU A 20 0.15 28.90 -8.99
C GLU A 20 0.96 27.94 -8.11
N THR A 21 1.67 28.48 -7.12
CA THR A 21 2.31 27.66 -6.09
C THR A 21 1.33 27.45 -4.94
N THR A 22 1.07 26.19 -4.59
CA THR A 22 0.17 25.84 -3.50
C THR A 22 0.72 24.65 -2.72
N THR A 23 0.01 24.20 -1.68
CA THR A 23 0.35 22.99 -0.93
C THR A 23 -0.76 21.97 -1.07
N LEU A 24 -0.39 20.70 -1.16
CA LEU A 24 -1.33 19.59 -1.13
C LEU A 24 -1.08 18.76 0.13
N ALA A 25 -2.17 18.38 0.81
CA ALA A 25 -2.15 17.34 1.81
C ALA A 25 -2.10 15.98 1.09
N ILE A 26 -1.08 15.19 1.39
CA ILE A 26 -0.83 13.87 0.81
C ILE A 26 -0.90 12.84 1.92
N ALA A 27 -1.61 11.74 1.65
CA ALA A 27 -1.65 10.60 2.54
C ALA A 27 -0.31 9.85 2.53
N GLU A 28 0.18 9.52 3.72
CA GLU A 28 1.31 8.63 3.87
C GLU A 28 0.86 7.17 3.70
N GLU A 29 1.54 6.44 2.83
CA GLU A 29 1.44 5.00 2.69
C GLU A 29 2.79 4.36 3.03
N THR A 30 2.77 3.41 3.95
CA THR A 30 3.95 2.69 4.41
C THR A 30 3.76 1.20 4.13
N PRO A 31 4.83 0.47 3.72
CA PRO A 31 4.79 -0.97 3.66
C PRO A 31 4.53 -1.60 5.04
N VAL A 32 3.57 -2.50 5.13
CA VAL A 32 3.19 -3.25 6.34
C VAL A 32 3.28 -4.75 6.05
N SER A 33 4.25 -5.41 6.65
CA SER A 33 4.49 -6.85 6.56
C SER A 33 3.69 -7.60 7.63
N PHE A 34 3.00 -8.67 7.23
CA PHE A 34 2.26 -9.56 8.10
C PHE A 34 3.03 -10.85 8.31
N VAL A 35 3.31 -11.17 9.58
CA VAL A 35 4.03 -12.38 9.99
C VAL A 35 3.16 -13.17 10.96
N PHE A 36 2.71 -14.35 10.55
CA PHE A 36 1.88 -15.23 11.39
C PHE A 36 2.73 -16.36 11.98
N ASN A 37 2.81 -16.47 13.31
CA ASN A 37 3.62 -17.46 14.02
C ASN A 37 5.04 -17.58 13.42
N SER A 38 5.69 -16.44 13.21
CA SER A 38 7.03 -16.31 12.60
C SER A 38 7.15 -16.63 11.10
N VAL A 39 6.02 -16.82 10.39
CA VAL A 39 6.01 -17.05 8.94
C VAL A 39 5.52 -15.79 8.21
N PRO A 40 6.34 -15.18 7.33
CA PRO A 40 5.90 -14.09 6.47
C PRO A 40 4.76 -14.54 5.56
N TYR A 41 3.76 -13.67 5.45
CA TYR A 41 2.54 -13.96 4.73
C TYR A 41 2.29 -12.99 3.57
N ALA A 42 2.29 -11.69 3.85
CA ALA A 42 2.04 -10.66 2.84
C ALA A 42 2.60 -9.30 3.28
N VAL A 43 2.87 -8.45 2.31
CA VAL A 43 3.11 -7.02 2.52
C VAL A 43 1.98 -6.22 1.88
N MET A 44 1.46 -5.25 2.61
CA MET A 44 0.40 -4.34 2.19
C MET A 44 0.86 -2.89 2.35
N MET A 45 0.47 -1.99 1.43
CA MET A 45 0.62 -0.56 1.66
C MET A 45 -0.53 -0.07 2.52
N ALA A 46 -0.24 0.60 3.64
CA ALA A 46 -1.25 1.16 4.53
C ALA A 46 -0.73 2.41 5.24
N SER A 47 -1.65 3.26 5.70
CA SER A 47 -1.29 4.33 6.63
C SER A 47 -0.91 3.76 8.00
N LEU A 48 -0.02 4.44 8.73
CA LEU A 48 0.48 4.02 10.05
C LEU A 48 -0.52 4.29 11.19
N GLN A 49 -1.80 4.00 10.96
CA GLN A 49 -2.88 4.23 11.91
C GLN A 49 -3.66 2.94 12.14
N ASP A 50 -4.14 2.75 13.36
CA ASP A 50 -5.02 1.63 13.75
C ASP A 50 -4.48 0.26 13.31
N LEU A 51 -3.15 0.08 13.39
CA LEU A 51 -2.45 -1.09 12.86
C LEU A 51 -2.89 -2.41 13.50
N GLU A 52 -3.30 -2.39 14.77
CA GLU A 52 -3.85 -3.57 15.44
C GLU A 52 -5.22 -3.94 14.84
N ASP A 53 -6.14 -2.97 14.70
CA ASP A 53 -7.43 -3.19 14.06
C ASP A 53 -7.26 -3.65 12.60
N TYR A 54 -6.27 -3.10 11.90
CA TYR A 54 -5.89 -3.55 10.57
C TYR A 54 -5.42 -5.02 10.58
N ALA A 55 -4.62 -5.42 11.58
CA ALA A 55 -4.17 -6.79 11.77
C ALA A 55 -5.34 -7.79 11.91
N TYR A 56 -6.32 -7.45 12.76
CA TYR A 56 -7.53 -8.23 12.94
C TYR A 56 -8.39 -8.26 11.66
N GLY A 57 -8.67 -7.08 11.09
CA GLY A 57 -9.51 -6.93 9.91
C GLY A 57 -8.97 -7.69 8.70
N PHE A 58 -7.67 -7.59 8.46
CA PHE A 58 -6.97 -8.33 7.40
C PHE A 58 -7.09 -9.85 7.61
N SER A 59 -6.76 -10.32 8.81
CA SER A 59 -6.78 -11.75 9.14
C SER A 59 -8.15 -12.40 8.95
N ILE A 60 -9.23 -11.69 9.28
CA ILE A 60 -10.61 -12.17 9.14
C ILE A 60 -11.05 -12.10 7.67
N THR A 61 -10.79 -10.98 7.00
CA THR A 61 -11.21 -10.75 5.61
C THR A 61 -10.56 -11.76 4.67
N GLU A 62 -9.28 -12.07 4.89
CA GLU A 62 -8.54 -13.07 4.15
C GLU A 62 -8.80 -14.52 4.62
N ARG A 63 -9.70 -14.70 5.59
CA ARG A 63 -10.08 -16.00 6.18
C ARG A 63 -8.89 -16.80 6.70
N LEU A 64 -7.87 -16.10 7.22
CA LEU A 64 -6.68 -16.70 7.83
C LEU A 64 -6.97 -17.23 9.23
N VAL A 65 -7.92 -16.59 9.92
CA VAL A 65 -8.43 -17.01 11.21
C VAL A 65 -9.92 -17.29 11.15
N SER A 66 -10.37 -18.27 11.94
CA SER A 66 -11.78 -18.66 12.02
C SER A 66 -12.60 -17.73 12.91
N HIS A 67 -11.96 -17.08 13.88
CA HIS A 67 -12.57 -16.11 14.78
C HIS A 67 -11.55 -15.07 15.24
N PRO A 68 -11.97 -13.84 15.62
CA PRO A 68 -11.06 -12.84 16.17
C PRO A 68 -10.26 -13.36 17.37
N SER A 69 -10.90 -14.17 18.23
CA SER A 69 -10.27 -14.79 19.40
C SER A 69 -9.19 -15.82 19.08
N SER A 70 -9.04 -16.22 17.82
CA SER A 70 -7.92 -17.06 17.38
C SER A 70 -6.60 -16.30 17.36
N ILE A 71 -6.64 -14.96 17.23
CA ILE A 71 -5.48 -14.09 17.39
C ILE A 71 -5.21 -13.95 18.89
N LYS A 72 -4.02 -14.37 19.32
CA LYS A 72 -3.57 -14.43 20.71
C LYS A 72 -2.73 -13.23 21.11
N ALA A 73 -1.98 -12.69 20.16
CA ALA A 73 -1.21 -11.48 20.34
C ALA A 73 -0.99 -10.81 18.98
N VAL A 74 -0.90 -9.48 19.01
CA VAL A 74 -0.39 -8.66 17.91
C VAL A 74 0.76 -7.83 18.46
N ARG A 75 1.89 -7.84 17.77
CA ARG A 75 3.04 -6.99 18.07
C ARG A 75 3.45 -6.23 16.83
N THR A 76 3.68 -4.93 16.98
CA THR A 76 4.08 -4.02 15.91
C THR A 76 5.55 -3.65 16.08
N GLU A 77 6.33 -3.77 15.01
CA GLU A 77 7.72 -3.32 14.95
C GLU A 77 7.89 -2.36 13.76
N ILE A 78 8.35 -1.15 14.03
CA ILE A 78 8.61 -0.12 13.01
C ILE A 78 10.10 -0.15 12.68
N GLY A 79 10.44 -0.30 11.40
CA GLY A 79 11.81 -0.31 10.89
C GLY A 79 12.02 0.68 9.75
N ALA A 80 13.24 0.70 9.21
CA ALA A 80 13.60 1.62 8.12
C ALA A 80 12.88 1.31 6.80
N ASP A 81 12.56 0.04 6.55
CA ASP A 81 11.91 -0.43 5.32
C ASP A 81 10.38 -0.52 5.43
N GLY A 82 9.80 -0.07 6.55
CA GLY A 82 8.36 -0.12 6.82
C GLY A 82 8.04 -0.74 8.18
N VAL A 83 6.83 -1.29 8.31
CA VAL A 83 6.30 -1.86 9.55
C VAL A 83 6.13 -3.36 9.43
N THR A 84 6.35 -4.08 10.51
CA THR A 84 6.02 -5.51 10.62
C THR A 84 5.02 -5.74 11.74
N LEU A 85 3.91 -6.39 11.40
CA LEU A 85 2.90 -6.90 12.32
C LEU A 85 3.14 -8.39 12.54
N PHE A 86 3.52 -8.75 13.76
CA PHE A 86 3.63 -10.12 14.21
C PHE A 86 2.32 -10.54 14.87
N LEU A 87 1.68 -11.56 14.32
CA LEU A 87 0.44 -12.13 14.84
C LEU A 87 0.71 -13.54 15.33
N ASP A 88 0.39 -13.78 16.61
CA ASP A 88 0.32 -15.13 17.15
C ASP A 88 -1.11 -15.63 17.01
N ILE A 89 -1.32 -16.68 16.23
CA ILE A 89 -2.64 -17.28 15.97
C ILE A 89 -2.72 -18.72 16.45
N ALA A 90 -3.95 -19.17 16.73
CA ALA A 90 -4.25 -20.53 17.14
C ALA A 90 -3.71 -21.56 16.15
N GLY A 91 -3.18 -22.68 16.68
CA GLY A 91 -2.48 -23.68 15.88
C GLY A 91 -3.34 -24.34 14.77
N GLU A 92 -4.67 -24.37 14.92
CA GLU A 92 -5.55 -24.89 13.87
C GLU A 92 -5.65 -23.98 12.64
N ASP A 93 -5.76 -22.68 12.88
CA ASP A 93 -5.79 -21.65 11.85
C ASP A 93 -4.40 -21.54 11.19
N PHE A 94 -3.33 -21.62 11.98
CA PHE A 94 -1.97 -21.64 11.44
C PHE A 94 -1.70 -22.86 10.53
N ARG A 95 -2.14 -24.06 10.94
CA ARG A 95 -2.03 -25.26 10.07
C ARG A 95 -2.78 -25.08 8.76
N ARG A 96 -3.97 -24.45 8.80
CA ARG A 96 -4.76 -24.15 7.60
C ARG A 96 -4.04 -23.16 6.69
N LEU A 97 -3.47 -22.09 7.26
CA LEU A 97 -2.70 -21.08 6.54
C LEU A 97 -1.52 -21.70 5.78
N LEU A 98 -0.76 -22.60 6.43
CA LEU A 98 0.36 -23.29 5.78
C LEU A 98 -0.09 -24.18 4.61
N GLN A 99 -1.27 -24.80 4.71
CA GLN A 99 -1.84 -25.62 3.63
C GLN A 99 -2.39 -24.77 2.47
N SER A 100 -2.85 -23.55 2.75
CA SER A 100 -3.48 -22.65 1.78
C SER A 100 -2.50 -21.68 1.11
N ARG A 101 -1.18 -21.85 1.29
CA ARG A 101 -0.09 -20.96 0.86
C ARG A 101 0.10 -20.87 -0.67
N ARG A 102 -1.00 -20.82 -1.43
CA ARG A 102 -1.03 -20.25 -2.78
C ARG A 102 -0.80 -18.76 -2.59
N ALA A 103 0.29 -18.24 -3.16
CA ALA A 103 0.63 -16.82 -3.10
C ALA A 103 -0.64 -15.98 -3.27
N MET A 104 -0.89 -15.11 -2.31
CA MET A 104 -1.96 -14.14 -2.42
C MET A 104 -1.45 -13.05 -3.37
N THR A 105 -1.39 -13.38 -4.67
CA THR A 105 -1.15 -12.39 -5.71
C THR A 105 -2.27 -11.38 -5.55
N GLY A 106 -1.93 -10.17 -5.11
CA GLY A 106 -2.91 -9.13 -4.80
C GLY A 106 -3.91 -9.00 -5.94
N ARG A 107 -5.13 -9.51 -5.74
CA ARG A 107 -6.19 -9.44 -6.73
C ARG A 107 -6.86 -8.07 -6.64
N THR A 108 -6.08 -7.02 -6.89
CA THR A 108 -6.47 -5.64 -7.30
C THR A 108 -5.30 -4.69 -6.99
N GLY A 109 -4.83 -3.93 -7.98
CA GLY A 109 -3.90 -2.80 -7.77
C GLY A 109 -2.63 -2.82 -8.64
N CYS A 110 -1.71 -1.88 -8.37
CA CYS A 110 -0.46 -1.64 -9.09
C CYS A 110 0.61 -2.75 -9.00
N GLY A 111 0.29 -3.89 -8.37
CA GLY A 111 1.17 -5.04 -8.21
C GLY A 111 2.09 -5.02 -6.98
N VAL A 112 1.98 -3.99 -6.13
CA VAL A 112 2.81 -3.81 -4.91
C VAL A 112 2.26 -4.60 -3.71
N CYS A 113 0.94 -4.60 -3.52
CA CYS A 113 0.28 -5.33 -2.44
C CYS A 113 0.27 -6.85 -2.72
N GLY A 114 0.58 -7.65 -1.71
CA GLY A 114 0.65 -9.12 -1.82
C GLY A 114 2.05 -9.65 -2.16
N SER A 115 3.10 -8.83 -2.07
CA SER A 115 4.49 -9.31 -2.09
C SER A 115 4.81 -10.07 -0.81
N GLU A 116 5.76 -11.00 -0.88
CA GLU A 116 6.10 -11.89 0.25
C GLU A 116 7.12 -11.28 1.22
N ASP A 117 7.81 -10.19 0.82
CA ASP A 117 8.86 -9.55 1.61
C ASP A 117 9.02 -8.06 1.26
N LEU A 118 9.33 -7.25 2.27
CA LEU A 118 9.56 -5.80 2.20
C LEU A 118 10.68 -5.45 1.22
N LYS A 119 11.76 -6.25 1.18
CA LYS A 119 12.92 -5.97 0.32
C LYS A 119 12.58 -5.93 -1.16
N SER A 120 11.54 -6.66 -1.57
CA SER A 120 11.09 -6.71 -2.96
C SER A 120 10.56 -5.35 -3.44
N LEU A 121 10.17 -4.46 -2.52
CA LEU A 121 9.68 -3.12 -2.83
C LEU A 121 10.80 -2.16 -3.22
N HIS A 122 12.04 -2.41 -2.79
CA HIS A 122 13.18 -1.52 -3.00
C HIS A 122 14.00 -1.93 -4.23
N THR A 123 13.34 -2.25 -5.34
CA THR A 123 14.04 -2.53 -6.60
C THR A 123 14.56 -1.23 -7.20
N ALA A 124 15.88 -1.05 -7.19
CA ALA A 124 16.51 0.13 -7.77
C ALA A 124 16.19 0.23 -9.26
N LEU A 125 15.58 1.36 -9.67
CA LEU A 125 15.32 1.64 -11.07
C LEU A 125 16.64 1.97 -11.78
N PRO A 126 16.83 1.53 -13.04
CA PRO A 126 17.98 1.92 -13.82
C PRO A 126 17.99 3.43 -14.03
N SER A 127 19.16 4.06 -13.86
CA SER A 127 19.35 5.48 -14.10
C SER A 127 19.05 5.81 -15.56
N VAL A 128 18.07 6.67 -15.81
CA VAL A 128 17.78 7.21 -17.14
C VAL A 128 18.54 8.53 -17.31
N PRO A 129 19.21 8.78 -18.44
CA PRO A 129 19.83 10.08 -18.71
C PRO A 129 18.79 11.20 -18.60
N ALA A 130 19.17 12.32 -18.00
CA ALA A 130 18.34 13.51 -17.99
C ALA A 130 18.10 13.95 -19.45
N MET A 131 16.87 13.73 -19.94
CA MET A 131 16.41 14.27 -21.23
C MET A 131 15.49 15.44 -20.94
N PRO A 132 15.56 16.53 -21.74
CA PRO A 132 14.58 17.59 -21.64
C PRO A 132 13.18 16.99 -21.85
N PRO A 133 12.15 17.43 -21.11
CA PRO A 133 10.80 16.92 -21.30
C PRO A 133 10.44 17.08 -22.78
N SER A 134 10.21 15.96 -23.46
CA SER A 134 9.70 16.00 -24.81
C SER A 134 8.29 16.54 -24.73
N LEU A 135 7.99 17.57 -25.52
CA LEU A 135 6.60 17.98 -25.71
C LEU A 135 5.85 16.76 -26.21
N LEU A 136 4.98 16.20 -25.37
CA LEU A 136 3.99 15.23 -25.80
C LEU A 136 3.09 15.99 -26.78
N ARG A 137 3.41 15.91 -28.09
CA ARG A 137 2.52 16.41 -29.13
C ARG A 137 1.27 15.55 -29.07
N LEU A 138 0.29 15.99 -28.30
CA LEU A 138 -1.09 15.56 -28.44
C LEU A 138 -1.52 16.01 -29.84
N SER A 139 -1.35 15.14 -30.84
CA SER A 139 -1.92 15.37 -32.17
C SER A 139 -3.42 15.13 -32.08
N GLY A 140 -4.16 16.13 -31.60
CA GLY A 140 -5.61 16.10 -31.47
C GLY A 140 -6.15 17.31 -30.71
N THR A 141 -7.30 17.84 -31.12
CA THR A 141 -8.00 18.89 -30.38
C THR A 141 -8.47 18.36 -29.01
N PRO A 142 -8.48 19.20 -27.95
CA PRO A 142 -8.81 18.80 -26.56
C PRO A 142 -10.14 18.05 -26.42
N SER A 143 -11.10 18.29 -27.31
CA SER A 143 -12.43 17.67 -27.33
C SER A 143 -12.43 16.17 -27.66
N THR A 144 -11.31 15.61 -28.14
CA THR A 144 -11.24 14.21 -28.61
C THR A 144 -10.54 13.28 -27.63
N LEU A 145 -9.94 13.81 -26.57
CA LEU A 145 -9.07 13.07 -25.66
C LEU A 145 -9.77 12.57 -24.38
N TRP A 146 -11.04 12.92 -24.17
CA TRP A 146 -11.82 12.46 -23.01
C TRP A 146 -13.31 12.26 -23.35
N PRO A 147 -13.71 11.13 -23.94
CA PRO A 147 -15.12 10.87 -24.23
C PRO A 147 -15.80 10.34 -22.96
N GLY A 148 -16.26 11.22 -22.05
CA GLY A 148 -17.22 10.75 -21.05
C GLY A 148 -17.35 11.44 -19.69
N ILE A 149 -17.14 12.74 -19.57
CA ILE A 149 -17.75 13.48 -18.44
C ILE A 149 -18.67 14.52 -19.04
N ARG A 150 -19.96 14.17 -19.16
CA ARG A 150 -21.03 15.14 -19.38
C ARG A 150 -21.62 15.50 -18.02
N HIS A 151 -21.70 16.80 -17.76
CA HIS A 151 -22.52 17.39 -16.71
C HIS A 151 -23.99 17.02 -16.88
#